data_AF-A0A8K0VE14-F1
#
_entry.id   AF-A0A8K0VE14-F1
#
_cell.length_a   1.000
_cell.length_b   1.000
_cell.length_c   1.000
_cell.angle_alpha   90.00
_cell.angle_beta   90.00
_cell.angle_gamma   90.00
#
_symmetry.space_group_name_H-M   'P 1'
#
loop_
_entity.id
_entity.type
_entity.pdbx_description
1 polymer ?
#
loop_
_entity_poly.entity_id
_entity_poly.type
_entity_poly.pdbx_seq_one_letter_code
_entity_poly.pdbx_strand_id
1 'polypeptide(L)'
;MKYARDALPSLYGTDTLAISFFFHGRGHELQRTPVGLFQSLLHQLLKRVPGRVPLSPWPDLINHFEDKQTTEGELGEKWQWHLQPLQAFLKSSLPRILKRFPVILFINALDECGERSAVELIEYLKHLLESLPSTDSRFGDCFSCRHYLILELEGGSAILLDTKNHADITMYIQARFAAHPDAYVKRLISDRAQGVFIWAHIVLERVLRLIRQGESQGKIETEIKRTPQTLDHLYRGLIKVICFSTRPLTTDELQWAMAVNPDCTYKSLDECRNSDKFIAKDKIDRRINALSCGLAEIVPSNNARIVQFIYQSVKDFFINGGLMALDNTTKAADLVVPATHCRLSRTCIHYFRIAAHSHAQLFSQADTFSCLRIVIIPEEHAFNDENAGSSTAVGRATMGQLSYRHSYRSERCTPRRSAMDRGPDFEEGL
;
A
#
# COMPACT_ATOMS: atom_id res chain seq x y z
N MET A 1 -12.75 4.60 9.05
CA MET A 1 -12.20 5.47 10.11
C MET A 1 -12.54 6.95 9.97
N LYS A 2 -12.25 7.63 8.85
CA LYS A 2 -12.59 9.06 8.66
C LYS A 2 -14.07 9.38 8.97
N TYR A 3 -15.00 8.63 8.36
CA TYR A 3 -16.44 8.80 8.59
C TYR A 3 -16.86 8.56 10.04
N ALA A 4 -16.25 7.58 10.72
CA ALA A 4 -16.54 7.32 12.13
C ALA A 4 -16.13 8.51 13.01
N ARG A 5 -14.95 9.10 12.74
CA ARG A 5 -14.48 10.29 13.42
C ARG A 5 -15.41 11.49 13.20
N ASP A 6 -15.86 11.69 11.96
CA ASP A 6 -16.71 12.81 11.60
C ASP A 6 -18.13 12.68 12.19
N ALA A 7 -18.59 11.44 12.48
CA ALA A 7 -19.88 11.18 13.14
C ALA A 7 -19.86 11.39 14.68
N LEU A 8 -18.69 11.45 15.31
CA LEU A 8 -18.55 11.53 16.77
C LEU A 8 -19.32 12.67 17.46
N PRO A 9 -19.34 13.91 16.93
CA PRO A 9 -20.01 15.01 17.63
C PRO A 9 -21.49 14.71 17.90
N SER A 10 -22.13 13.93 17.02
CA SER A 10 -23.53 13.52 17.16
C SER A 10 -23.77 12.42 18.21
N LEU A 11 -22.74 11.63 18.53
CA LEU A 11 -22.83 10.46 19.42
C LEU A 11 -22.32 10.73 20.84
N TYR A 12 -21.26 11.54 20.97
CA TYR A 12 -20.52 11.73 22.23
C TYR A 12 -20.44 13.20 22.68
N GLY A 13 -21.18 14.10 22.03
CA GLY A 13 -21.19 15.53 22.33
C GLY A 13 -19.96 16.29 21.80
N THR A 14 -20.03 17.62 21.86
CA THR A 14 -19.01 18.53 21.28
C THR A 14 -17.70 18.59 22.08
N ASP A 15 -17.71 18.15 23.34
CA ASP A 15 -16.56 18.24 24.25
C ASP A 15 -15.61 17.03 24.17
N THR A 16 -15.96 16.04 23.33
CA THR A 16 -15.16 14.82 23.12
C THR A 16 -13.98 15.09 22.18
N LEU A 17 -12.77 14.77 22.63
CA LEU A 17 -11.54 14.91 21.86
C LEU A 17 -11.32 13.69 20.95
N ALA A 18 -11.55 13.88 19.66
CA ALA A 18 -11.28 12.85 18.65
C ALA A 18 -9.85 13.00 18.08
N ILE A 19 -8.93 12.12 18.47
CA ILE A 19 -7.56 12.08 17.92
C ILE A 19 -7.42 10.90 16.97
N SER A 20 -6.60 11.07 15.93
CA SER A 20 -6.49 10.04 14.91
C SER A 20 -5.11 9.95 14.30
N PHE A 21 -4.73 8.74 13.91
CA PHE A 21 -3.53 8.46 13.14
C PHE A 21 -3.83 7.46 12.04
N PHE A 22 -3.15 7.60 10.90
CA PHE A 22 -3.22 6.67 9.79
C PHE A 22 -1.82 6.17 9.51
N PHE A 23 -1.61 4.88 9.72
CA PHE A 23 -0.40 4.24 9.25
C PHE A 23 -0.42 4.21 7.72
N HIS A 24 0.68 4.65 7.13
CA HIS A 24 0.89 4.58 5.70
C HIS A 24 2.20 3.87 5.43
N GLY A 25 2.14 2.60 5.05
CA GLY A 25 3.31 1.74 4.83
C GLY A 25 4.23 2.24 3.72
N ARG A 26 3.70 3.06 2.77
CA ARG A 26 4.50 3.75 1.73
C ARG A 26 4.89 5.18 2.10
N GLY A 27 4.41 5.67 3.25
CA GLY A 27 4.67 7.02 3.73
C GLY A 27 6.09 7.19 4.26
N HIS A 28 6.40 8.39 4.73
CA HIS A 28 7.67 8.67 5.40
C HIS A 28 7.80 7.86 6.70
N GLU A 29 9.00 7.77 7.29
CA GLU A 29 9.26 6.92 8.45
C GLU A 29 8.29 7.14 9.61
N LEU A 30 7.95 8.40 9.92
CA LEU A 30 6.98 8.71 10.98
C LEU A 30 5.55 8.25 10.63
N GLN A 31 5.19 8.15 9.35
CA GLN A 31 3.85 7.68 8.94
C GLN A 31 3.70 6.16 9.04
N ARG A 32 4.81 5.41 9.13
CA ARG A 32 4.79 3.94 9.18
C ARG A 32 5.22 3.35 10.52
N THR A 33 5.64 4.17 11.49
CA THR A 33 6.22 3.70 12.76
C THR A 33 5.37 4.09 13.97
N PRO A 34 5.38 3.28 15.06
CA PRO A 34 4.77 3.65 16.32
C PRO A 34 5.30 4.96 16.90
N VAL A 35 6.57 5.29 16.66
CA VAL A 35 7.16 6.57 17.11
C VAL A 35 6.37 7.75 16.54
N GLY A 36 6.08 7.73 15.23
CA GLY A 36 5.30 8.80 14.61
C GLY A 36 3.82 8.80 14.99
N LEU A 37 3.23 7.64 15.33
CA LEU A 37 1.92 7.57 16.00
C LEU A 37 1.95 8.40 17.28
N PHE A 38 2.81 8.06 18.25
CA PHE A 38 2.81 8.72 19.56
C PHE A 38 3.18 10.20 19.47
N GLN A 39 4.14 10.58 18.62
CA GLN A 39 4.43 11.99 18.36
C GLN A 39 3.18 12.75 17.86
N SER A 40 2.46 12.17 16.90
CA SER A 40 1.26 12.78 16.34
C SER A 40 0.12 12.87 17.37
N LEU A 41 -0.10 11.83 18.16
CA LEU A 41 -1.12 11.81 19.20
C LEU A 41 -0.85 12.87 20.29
N LEU A 42 0.40 12.93 20.79
CA LEU A 42 0.80 13.93 21.78
C LEU A 42 0.65 15.34 21.21
N HIS A 43 1.12 15.60 19.99
CA HIS A 43 0.95 16.89 19.34
C HIS A 43 -0.53 17.29 19.18
N GLN A 44 -1.39 16.37 18.75
CA GLN A 44 -2.83 16.63 18.62
C GLN A 44 -3.49 16.98 19.97
N LEU A 45 -3.11 16.26 21.03
CA LEU A 45 -3.63 16.50 22.38
C LEU A 45 -3.08 17.81 22.95
N LEU A 46 -1.79 18.11 22.81
CA LEU A 46 -1.16 19.37 23.23
C LEU A 46 -1.84 20.57 22.58
N LYS A 47 -2.10 20.50 21.26
CA LYS A 47 -2.76 21.59 20.52
C LYS A 47 -4.17 21.88 21.04
N ARG A 48 -4.89 20.86 21.51
CA ARG A 48 -6.27 21.01 22.01
C ARG A 48 -6.35 21.28 23.52
N VAL A 49 -5.36 20.80 24.27
CA VAL A 49 -5.27 20.96 25.72
C VAL A 49 -3.92 21.56 26.07
N PRO A 50 -3.67 22.84 25.71
CA PRO A 50 -2.36 23.47 25.91
C PRO A 50 -1.98 23.65 27.39
N GLY A 51 -2.96 23.62 28.30
CA GLY A 51 -2.75 23.84 29.73
C GLY A 51 -2.33 25.28 30.05
N ARG A 52 -2.76 25.81 31.20
CA ARG A 52 -2.10 26.95 31.84
C ARG A 52 -1.44 26.41 33.11
N VAL A 53 -0.16 26.71 33.31
CA VAL A 53 0.57 26.36 34.54
C VAL A 53 -0.21 26.91 35.74
N PRO A 54 -0.42 26.15 36.84
CA PRO A 54 0.24 24.89 37.22
C PRO A 54 -0.55 23.61 36.91
N LEU A 55 -1.77 23.70 36.36
CA LEU A 55 -2.61 22.53 36.03
C LEU A 55 -2.34 21.96 34.63
N SER A 56 -1.11 22.06 34.13
CA SER A 56 -0.78 21.46 32.83
C SER A 56 -0.90 19.93 32.90
N PRO A 57 -1.55 19.28 31.93
CA PRO A 57 -1.54 17.82 31.83
C PRO A 57 -0.15 17.24 31.56
N TRP A 58 0.82 18.07 31.13
CA TRP A 58 2.05 17.65 30.45
C TRP A 58 3.37 17.95 31.20
N PRO A 59 3.46 17.92 32.54
CA PRO A 59 4.69 18.34 33.22
C PRO A 59 5.88 17.44 32.89
N ASP A 60 5.66 16.12 32.78
CA ASP A 60 6.73 15.16 32.50
C ASP A 60 7.32 15.36 31.10
N LEU A 61 6.46 15.68 30.12
CA LEU A 61 6.87 15.95 28.75
C LEU A 61 7.67 17.24 28.64
N ILE A 62 7.18 18.33 29.27
CA ILE A 62 7.86 19.63 29.26
C ILE A 62 9.22 19.52 29.94
N ASN A 63 9.27 18.95 31.15
CA ASN A 63 10.52 18.78 31.88
C ASN A 63 11.53 17.93 31.11
N HIS A 64 11.09 16.83 30.49
CA HIS A 64 11.96 16.00 29.67
C HIS A 64 12.50 16.73 28.44
N PHE A 65 11.65 17.52 27.77
CA PHE A 65 12.06 18.30 26.62
C PHE A 65 13.09 19.39 27.00
N GLU A 66 12.84 20.13 28.08
CA GLU A 66 13.74 21.17 28.58
C GLU A 66 15.10 20.58 29.03
N ASP A 67 15.08 19.44 29.73
CA ASP A 67 16.29 18.72 30.14
C ASP A 67 17.11 18.26 28.94
N LYS A 68 16.48 17.62 27.96
CA LYS A 68 17.14 17.18 26.71
C LYS A 68 17.68 18.35 25.90
N GLN A 69 16.94 19.44 25.81
CA GLN A 69 17.41 20.64 25.12
C GLN A 69 18.64 21.25 25.80
N THR A 70 18.71 21.17 27.13
CA THR A 70 19.83 21.70 27.93
C THR A 70 21.06 20.78 27.89
N THR A 71 20.86 19.47 27.96
CA THR A 71 21.93 18.47 28.10
C THR A 71 22.47 17.97 26.76
N GLU A 72 21.58 17.76 25.79
CA GLU A 72 21.88 17.13 24.50
C GLU A 72 21.76 18.12 23.34
N GLY A 73 21.08 19.25 23.51
CA GLY A 73 20.97 20.31 22.50
C GLY A 73 19.74 20.14 21.60
N GLU A 74 19.84 20.59 20.34
CA GLU A 74 18.68 20.71 19.46
C GLU A 74 18.15 19.35 18.97
N LEU A 75 16.82 19.23 18.94
CA LEU A 75 16.08 18.07 18.47
C LEU A 75 16.34 17.84 16.98
N GLY A 76 16.64 16.59 16.59
CA GLY A 76 16.86 16.19 15.20
C GLY A 76 18.31 16.30 14.73
N GLU A 77 19.17 16.98 15.51
CA GLU A 77 20.62 16.96 15.29
C GLU A 77 21.32 16.04 16.29
N LYS A 78 21.12 16.31 17.58
CA LYS A 78 21.90 15.67 18.66
C LYS A 78 21.13 14.62 19.43
N TRP A 79 19.79 14.70 19.41
CA TRP A 79 18.92 13.68 19.98
C TRP A 79 17.62 13.57 19.20
N GLN A 80 16.93 12.44 19.39
CA GLN A 80 15.67 12.15 18.72
C GLN A 80 14.67 11.54 19.71
N TRP A 81 13.39 11.66 19.39
CA TRP A 81 12.34 11.04 20.19
C TRP A 81 12.37 9.52 20.07
N HIS A 82 12.28 8.86 21.21
CA HIS A 82 12.17 7.41 21.32
C HIS A 82 10.77 6.98 21.75
N LEU A 83 10.38 5.76 21.40
CA LEU A 83 9.04 5.23 21.64
C LEU A 83 8.66 5.21 23.14
N GLN A 84 9.57 4.72 23.99
CA GLN A 84 9.32 4.51 25.42
C GLN A 84 8.97 5.83 26.17
N PRO A 85 9.73 6.93 26.05
CA PRO A 85 9.33 8.22 26.62
C PRO A 85 7.95 8.70 26.13
N LEU A 86 7.69 8.61 24.82
CA LEU A 86 6.42 9.08 24.25
C LEU A 86 5.21 8.29 24.79
N GLN A 87 5.36 6.98 24.92
CA GLN A 87 4.38 6.10 25.56
C GLN A 87 4.17 6.46 27.04
N ALA A 88 5.25 6.77 27.77
CA ALA A 88 5.17 7.18 29.17
C ALA A 88 4.42 8.51 29.33
N PHE A 89 4.70 9.50 28.47
CA PHE A 89 4.01 10.80 28.50
C PHE A 89 2.52 10.67 28.23
N LEU A 90 2.12 9.85 27.24
CA LEU A 90 0.70 9.60 27.00
C LEU A 90 0.06 8.95 28.22
N LYS A 91 0.68 7.92 28.79
CA LYS A 91 0.18 7.20 29.97
C LYS A 91 0.03 8.10 31.20
N SER A 92 0.98 9.01 31.47
CA SER A 92 0.91 9.90 32.64
C SER A 92 -0.05 11.09 32.44
N SER A 93 -0.22 11.57 31.21
CA SER A 93 -1.02 12.74 30.89
C SER A 93 -2.49 12.41 30.67
N LEU A 94 -2.79 11.25 30.07
CA LEU A 94 -4.14 10.85 29.68
C LEU A 94 -5.14 10.87 30.85
N PRO A 95 -4.85 10.33 32.06
CA PRO A 95 -5.77 10.42 33.20
C PRO A 95 -6.14 11.86 33.57
N ARG A 96 -5.21 12.82 33.41
CA ARG A 96 -5.44 14.24 33.72
C ARG A 96 -6.34 14.89 32.67
N ILE A 97 -6.15 14.54 31.40
CA ILE A 97 -6.98 15.01 30.29
C ILE A 97 -8.39 14.48 30.44
N LEU A 98 -8.52 13.17 30.73
CA LEU A 98 -9.79 12.50 30.88
C LEU A 98 -10.66 13.12 31.95
N LYS A 99 -10.10 13.68 33.04
CA LYS A 99 -10.85 14.43 34.07
C LYS A 99 -11.77 15.50 33.48
N ARG A 100 -11.37 16.11 32.38
CA ARG A 100 -12.09 17.24 31.75
C ARG A 100 -12.72 16.89 30.42
N PHE A 101 -12.09 16.02 29.63
CA PHE A 101 -12.52 15.73 28.27
C PHE A 101 -12.51 14.23 27.99
N PRO A 102 -13.63 13.64 27.53
CA PRO A 102 -13.59 12.32 26.92
C PRO A 102 -12.64 12.32 25.71
N VAL A 103 -11.92 11.22 25.49
CA VAL A 103 -10.97 11.07 24.38
C VAL A 103 -11.29 9.81 23.61
N ILE A 104 -11.39 9.92 22.28
CA ILE A 104 -11.52 8.78 21.39
C ILE A 104 -10.35 8.76 20.42
N LEU A 105 -9.64 7.64 20.40
CA LEU A 105 -8.47 7.39 19.55
C LEU A 105 -8.85 6.54 18.34
N PHE A 106 -8.54 7.02 17.13
CA PHE A 106 -8.69 6.27 15.89
C PHE A 106 -7.34 5.92 15.27
N ILE A 107 -7.06 4.63 15.10
CA ILE A 107 -5.86 4.16 14.40
C ILE A 107 -6.28 3.45 13.12
N ASN A 108 -5.98 4.05 11.97
CA ASN A 108 -6.31 3.46 10.69
C ASN A 108 -5.11 2.65 10.13
N ALA A 109 -5.41 1.51 9.51
CA ALA A 109 -4.45 0.57 8.92
C ALA A 109 -3.30 0.13 9.85
N LEU A 110 -3.62 -0.30 11.08
CA LEU A 110 -2.66 -0.71 12.11
C LEU A 110 -1.64 -1.74 11.60
N ASP A 111 -2.04 -2.65 10.70
CA ASP A 111 -1.18 -3.65 10.09
C ASP A 111 -0.03 -3.07 9.24
N GLU A 112 -0.14 -1.82 8.77
CA GLU A 112 0.88 -1.17 7.94
C GLU A 112 2.14 -0.75 8.73
N CYS A 113 2.14 -0.85 10.06
CA CYS A 113 3.35 -0.64 10.88
C CYS A 113 4.23 -1.88 11.06
N GLY A 114 3.80 -3.03 10.50
CA GLY A 114 4.43 -4.32 10.68
C GLY A 114 3.77 -5.14 11.79
N GLU A 115 3.71 -6.46 11.60
CA GLU A 115 2.98 -7.39 12.47
C GLU A 115 3.43 -7.30 13.93
N ARG A 116 4.73 -7.43 14.19
CA ARG A 116 5.28 -7.33 15.55
C ARG A 116 4.94 -6.00 16.22
N SER A 117 5.12 -4.89 15.51
CA SER A 117 4.82 -3.56 16.03
C SER A 117 3.33 -3.34 16.28
N ALA A 118 2.46 -3.95 15.46
CA ALA A 118 1.02 -3.91 15.66
C ALA A 118 0.60 -4.68 16.92
N VAL A 119 1.15 -5.87 17.16
CA VAL A 119 0.90 -6.67 18.38
C VAL A 119 1.37 -5.92 19.63
N GLU A 120 2.63 -5.45 19.65
CA GLU A 120 3.18 -4.67 20.76
C GLU A 120 2.36 -3.39 21.06
N LEU A 121 1.81 -2.76 20.02
CA LEU A 121 0.95 -1.58 20.17
C LEU A 121 -0.43 -1.94 20.74
N ILE A 122 -1.03 -3.06 20.32
CA ILE A 122 -2.29 -3.56 20.88
C ILE A 122 -2.11 -3.85 22.38
N GLU A 123 -1.05 -4.56 22.76
CA GLU A 123 -0.73 -4.86 24.16
C GLU A 123 -0.57 -3.57 24.99
N TYR A 124 0.17 -2.60 24.45
CA TYR A 124 0.31 -1.30 25.11
C TYR A 124 -1.04 -0.59 25.31
N LEU A 125 -1.91 -0.58 24.30
CA LEU A 125 -3.23 0.06 24.38
C LEU A 125 -4.14 -0.66 25.39
N LYS A 126 -4.10 -1.99 25.44
CA LYS A 126 -4.81 -2.78 26.47
C LYS A 126 -4.33 -2.40 27.87
N HIS A 127 -3.02 -2.39 28.12
CA HIS A 127 -2.46 -1.99 29.40
C HIS A 127 -2.75 -0.52 29.75
N LEU A 128 -2.81 0.36 28.75
CA LEU A 128 -3.21 1.74 28.97
C LEU A 128 -4.65 1.81 29.47
N LEU A 129 -5.58 1.10 28.81
CA LEU A 129 -6.99 1.01 29.23
C LEU A 129 -7.15 0.44 30.65
N GLU A 130 -6.46 -0.67 30.95
CA GLU A 130 -6.49 -1.32 32.27
C GLU A 130 -5.96 -0.41 33.39
N SER A 131 -5.01 0.48 33.08
CA SER A 131 -4.43 1.41 34.04
C SER A 131 -5.31 2.63 34.34
N LEU A 132 -6.38 2.85 33.56
CA LEU A 132 -7.29 3.97 33.77
C LEU A 132 -8.31 3.64 34.87
N PRO A 133 -8.74 4.64 35.68
CA PRO A 133 -9.76 4.43 36.70
C PRO A 133 -11.06 3.88 36.10
N SER A 134 -11.69 2.90 36.75
CA SER A 134 -12.94 2.27 36.30
C SER A 134 -14.16 3.18 36.33
N THR A 135 -14.06 4.35 36.96
CA THR A 135 -15.11 5.36 37.01
C THR A 135 -15.12 6.23 35.75
N ASP A 136 -16.20 6.09 34.99
CA ASP A 136 -16.54 6.73 33.72
C ASP A 136 -15.56 6.44 32.57
N SER A 137 -15.92 5.45 31.74
CA SER A 137 -15.30 5.04 30.47
C SER A 137 -15.19 6.19 29.45
N ARG A 138 -14.38 7.19 29.77
CA ARG A 138 -14.17 8.42 29.00
C ARG A 138 -13.04 8.30 28.00
N PHE A 139 -12.35 7.16 27.96
CA PHE A 139 -11.40 6.82 26.92
C PHE A 139 -11.91 5.64 26.12
N GLY A 140 -11.88 5.78 24.79
CA GLY A 140 -12.13 4.69 23.87
C GLY A 140 -11.12 4.72 22.75
N ASP A 141 -10.72 3.56 22.28
CA ASP A 141 -9.90 3.41 21.10
C ASP A 141 -10.62 2.54 20.07
N CYS A 142 -10.35 2.84 18.81
CA CYS A 142 -10.83 2.07 17.69
C CYS A 142 -9.69 2.01 16.68
N PHE A 143 -9.42 0.80 16.19
CA PHE A 143 -8.46 0.61 15.13
C PHE A 143 -9.00 -0.28 14.04
N SER A 144 -8.45 -0.11 12.85
CA SER A 144 -8.73 -0.98 11.71
C SER A 144 -7.46 -1.72 11.34
N CYS A 145 -7.56 -3.03 11.13
CA CYS A 145 -6.48 -3.89 10.67
C CYS A 145 -7.04 -4.96 9.72
N ARG A 146 -6.15 -5.81 9.20
CA ARG A 146 -6.53 -6.98 8.39
C ARG A 146 -6.71 -8.24 9.25
N HIS A 147 -7.38 -9.23 8.67
CA HIS A 147 -7.83 -10.44 9.36
C HIS A 147 -6.75 -11.29 10.05
N TYR A 148 -5.51 -11.30 9.55
CA TYR A 148 -4.46 -12.14 10.14
C TYR A 148 -4.02 -11.69 11.54
N LEU A 149 -4.25 -10.42 11.89
CA LEU A 149 -3.94 -9.85 13.21
C LEU A 149 -5.07 -10.07 14.24
N ILE A 150 -6.19 -10.71 13.86
CA ILE A 150 -7.39 -10.80 14.71
C ILE A 150 -7.29 -11.91 15.77
N LEU A 151 -6.32 -12.83 15.66
CA LEU A 151 -6.26 -14.01 16.52
C LEU A 151 -5.81 -13.74 17.98
N GLU A 152 -5.38 -12.51 18.32
CA GLU A 152 -4.84 -12.18 19.66
C GLU A 152 -5.64 -11.08 20.40
N LEU A 153 -6.79 -10.66 19.87
CA LEU A 153 -7.63 -9.66 20.55
C LEU A 153 -8.53 -10.29 21.62
N GLU A 154 -7.95 -10.79 22.71
CA GLU A 154 -8.70 -11.00 23.95
C GLU A 154 -9.09 -9.62 24.52
N GLY A 155 -10.40 -9.32 24.52
CA GLY A 155 -10.96 -8.06 24.96
C GLY A 155 -11.14 -7.03 23.85
N GLY A 156 -12.41 -6.76 23.47
CA GLY A 156 -12.79 -5.76 22.47
C GLY A 156 -13.98 -6.20 21.62
N SER A 157 -14.63 -5.25 20.93
CA SER A 157 -15.66 -5.54 19.94
C SER A 157 -15.06 -5.44 18.53
N ALA A 158 -15.05 -6.56 17.79
CA ALA A 158 -14.56 -6.60 16.42
C ALA A 158 -15.72 -6.51 15.42
N ILE A 159 -15.55 -5.68 14.38
CA ILE A 159 -16.48 -5.60 13.26
C ILE A 159 -15.80 -6.22 12.03
N LEU A 160 -16.22 -7.43 11.67
CA LEU A 160 -15.77 -8.11 10.46
C LEU A 160 -16.55 -7.59 9.25
N LEU A 161 -15.90 -6.76 8.43
CA LEU A 161 -16.56 -6.06 7.33
C LEU A 161 -17.13 -7.00 6.26
N ASP A 162 -16.43 -8.09 5.94
CA ASP A 162 -16.88 -9.11 4.99
C ASP A 162 -18.24 -9.73 5.38
N THR A 163 -18.48 -9.95 6.68
CA THR A 163 -19.76 -10.49 7.17
C THR A 163 -20.88 -9.44 7.24
N LYS A 164 -20.54 -8.15 7.36
CA LYS A 164 -21.52 -7.06 7.57
C LYS A 164 -21.87 -6.29 6.30
N ASN A 165 -21.07 -6.40 5.25
CA ASN A 165 -21.26 -5.63 4.01
C ASN A 165 -22.43 -6.09 3.13
N HIS A 166 -23.08 -7.23 3.37
CA HIS A 166 -24.07 -7.77 2.43
C HIS A 166 -25.22 -6.78 2.15
N ALA A 167 -25.79 -6.19 3.20
CA ALA A 167 -26.88 -5.21 3.06
C ALA A 167 -26.42 -3.95 2.32
N ASP A 168 -25.23 -3.45 2.62
CA ASP A 168 -24.65 -2.27 1.98
C ASP A 168 -24.36 -2.51 0.50
N ILE A 169 -23.87 -3.71 0.14
CA ILE A 169 -23.66 -4.13 -1.24
C ILE A 169 -25.00 -4.18 -1.98
N THR A 170 -26.04 -4.79 -1.39
CA THR A 170 -27.37 -4.83 -1.99
C THR A 170 -27.90 -3.41 -2.23
N MET A 171 -27.81 -2.53 -1.23
CA MET A 171 -28.24 -1.13 -1.32
C MET A 171 -27.46 -0.36 -2.39
N TYR A 172 -26.14 -0.52 -2.44
CA TYR A 172 -25.27 0.09 -3.44
C TYR A 172 -25.65 -0.33 -4.87
N ILE A 173 -25.88 -1.63 -5.08
CA ILE A 173 -26.32 -2.18 -6.37
C ILE A 173 -27.67 -1.59 -6.75
N GLN A 174 -28.65 -1.59 -5.82
CA GLN A 174 -29.98 -1.05 -6.07
C GLN A 174 -29.95 0.42 -6.51
N ALA A 175 -29.19 1.27 -5.80
CA ALA A 175 -29.07 2.69 -6.10
C ALA A 175 -28.47 2.94 -7.49
N ARG A 176 -27.44 2.17 -7.87
CA ARG A 176 -26.79 2.29 -9.19
C ARG A 176 -27.64 1.73 -10.34
N PHE A 177 -28.50 0.76 -10.05
CA PHE A 177 -29.45 0.18 -11.00
C PHE A 177 -30.81 0.90 -11.00
N ALA A 178 -30.96 2.10 -10.44
CA ALA A 178 -32.26 2.78 -10.34
C ALA A 178 -33.01 2.90 -11.69
N ALA A 179 -32.29 2.96 -12.82
CA ALA A 179 -32.87 3.01 -14.16
C ALA A 179 -33.14 1.64 -14.83
N HIS A 180 -32.74 0.52 -14.20
CA HIS A 180 -32.85 -0.83 -14.78
C HIS A 180 -33.57 -1.79 -13.82
N PRO A 181 -34.76 -2.31 -14.17
CA PRO A 181 -35.60 -3.09 -13.25
C PRO A 181 -35.21 -4.57 -13.12
N ASP A 182 -34.04 -5.00 -13.61
CA ASP A 182 -33.64 -6.40 -13.56
C ASP A 182 -33.27 -6.85 -12.13
N ALA A 183 -34.28 -7.31 -11.40
CA ALA A 183 -34.14 -7.78 -10.02
C ALA A 183 -33.27 -9.04 -9.92
N TYR A 184 -33.26 -9.87 -10.97
CA TYR A 184 -32.49 -11.10 -11.00
C TYR A 184 -30.99 -10.80 -11.11
N VAL A 185 -30.58 -9.92 -12.02
CA VAL A 185 -29.18 -9.49 -12.16
C VAL A 185 -28.67 -8.83 -10.87
N LYS A 186 -29.47 -7.96 -10.23
CA LYS A 186 -29.09 -7.33 -8.96
C LYS A 186 -28.82 -8.37 -7.87
N ARG A 187 -29.72 -9.34 -7.71
CA ARG A 187 -29.59 -10.43 -6.75
C ARG A 187 -28.36 -11.29 -7.06
N LEU A 188 -28.16 -11.64 -8.33
CA LEU A 188 -27.01 -12.45 -8.75
C LEU A 188 -25.67 -11.79 -8.41
N ILE A 189 -25.54 -10.47 -8.59
CA ILE A 189 -24.33 -9.73 -8.21
C ILE A 189 -24.19 -9.70 -6.69
N SER A 190 -25.26 -9.39 -5.95
CA SER A 190 -25.22 -9.32 -4.48
C SER A 190 -24.81 -10.66 -3.85
N ASP A 191 -25.43 -11.76 -4.29
CA ASP A 191 -25.18 -13.10 -3.77
C ASP A 191 -23.74 -13.56 -4.09
N ARG A 192 -23.23 -13.22 -5.29
CA ARG A 192 -21.86 -13.58 -5.68
C ARG A 192 -20.78 -12.72 -5.04
N ALA A 193 -21.11 -11.51 -4.56
CA ALA A 193 -20.12 -10.61 -3.98
C ALA A 193 -19.56 -11.10 -2.64
N GLN A 194 -20.31 -11.92 -1.89
CA GLN A 194 -19.87 -12.52 -0.61
C GLN A 194 -19.18 -11.54 0.33
N GLY A 195 -19.73 -10.32 0.47
CA GLY A 195 -19.17 -9.29 1.35
C GLY A 195 -18.00 -8.48 0.79
N VAL A 196 -17.46 -8.86 -0.38
CA VAL A 196 -16.35 -8.17 -1.04
C VAL A 196 -16.89 -7.01 -1.89
N PHE A 197 -16.94 -5.81 -1.28
CA PHE A 197 -17.49 -4.61 -1.91
C PHE A 197 -16.79 -4.23 -3.22
N ILE A 198 -15.46 -4.41 -3.28
CA ILE A 198 -14.67 -4.16 -4.49
C ILE A 198 -15.16 -5.06 -5.64
N TRP A 199 -15.41 -6.34 -5.36
CA TRP A 199 -15.92 -7.26 -6.38
C TRP A 199 -17.28 -6.79 -6.90
N ALA A 200 -18.19 -6.44 -5.99
CA ALA A 200 -19.51 -5.94 -6.34
C ALA A 200 -19.41 -4.72 -7.26
N HIS A 201 -18.60 -3.73 -6.89
CA HIS A 201 -18.38 -2.52 -7.70
C HIS A 201 -17.91 -2.85 -9.12
N ILE A 202 -16.91 -3.72 -9.25
CA ILE A 202 -16.30 -4.05 -10.54
C ILE A 202 -17.29 -4.76 -11.46
N VAL A 203 -18.02 -5.76 -10.94
CA VAL A 203 -19.02 -6.49 -11.72
C VAL A 203 -20.16 -5.57 -12.12
N LEU A 204 -20.61 -4.70 -11.21
CA LEU A 204 -21.66 -3.73 -11.48
C LEU A 204 -21.30 -2.81 -12.66
N GLU A 205 -20.11 -2.21 -12.65
CA GLU A 205 -19.66 -1.31 -13.74
C GLU A 205 -19.57 -2.04 -15.10
N ARG A 206 -19.13 -3.30 -15.11
CA ARG A 206 -19.10 -4.12 -16.34
C ARG A 206 -20.50 -4.42 -16.86
N VAL A 207 -21.41 -4.79 -15.96
CA VAL A 207 -22.80 -5.09 -16.31
C VAL A 207 -23.50 -3.84 -16.85
N LEU A 208 -23.36 -2.68 -16.20
CA LEU A 208 -23.92 -1.42 -16.69
C LEU A 208 -23.39 -1.06 -18.08
N ARG A 209 -22.12 -1.35 -18.37
CA ARG A 209 -21.55 -1.15 -19.71
C ARG A 209 -22.19 -2.07 -20.76
N LEU A 210 -22.36 -3.35 -20.45
CA LEU A 210 -23.02 -4.31 -21.36
C LEU A 210 -24.47 -3.91 -21.64
N ILE A 211 -25.18 -3.47 -20.62
CA ILE A 211 -26.56 -2.96 -20.74
C ILE A 211 -26.61 -1.76 -21.69
N ARG A 212 -25.70 -0.78 -21.53
CA ARG A 212 -25.61 0.38 -22.44
C ARG A 212 -25.29 0.00 -23.88
N GLN A 213 -24.63 -1.13 -24.08
CA GLN A 213 -24.28 -1.68 -25.40
C GLN A 213 -25.44 -2.48 -26.02
N GLY A 214 -26.58 -2.64 -25.33
CA GLY A 214 -27.72 -3.41 -25.82
C GLY A 214 -27.47 -4.92 -25.84
N GLU A 215 -26.53 -5.41 -25.01
CA GLU A 215 -26.17 -6.82 -24.98
C GLU A 215 -27.27 -7.68 -24.34
N SER A 216 -27.36 -8.93 -24.78
CA SER A 216 -28.40 -9.85 -24.28
C SER A 216 -28.24 -10.19 -22.79
N GLN A 217 -29.36 -10.48 -22.12
CA GLN A 217 -29.37 -10.92 -20.73
C GLN A 217 -28.50 -12.16 -20.51
N GLY A 218 -28.51 -13.12 -21.45
CA GLY A 218 -27.64 -14.31 -21.38
C GLY A 218 -26.15 -13.96 -21.37
N LYS A 219 -25.73 -12.92 -22.09
CA LYS A 219 -24.33 -12.44 -22.07
C LYS A 219 -24.00 -11.73 -20.76
N ILE A 220 -24.93 -10.94 -20.21
CA ILE A 220 -24.79 -10.31 -18.90
C ILE A 220 -24.64 -11.35 -17.80
N GLU A 221 -25.51 -12.35 -17.76
CA GLU A 221 -25.42 -13.47 -16.81
C GLU A 221 -24.12 -14.24 -16.96
N THR A 222 -23.74 -14.52 -18.20
CA THR A 222 -22.50 -15.20 -18.51
C THR A 222 -21.32 -14.38 -18.01
N GLU A 223 -21.30 -13.05 -18.17
CA GLU A 223 -20.25 -12.20 -17.63
C GLU A 223 -20.22 -12.22 -16.10
N ILE A 224 -21.37 -12.20 -15.42
CA ILE A 224 -21.43 -12.26 -13.94
C ILE A 224 -20.94 -13.64 -13.43
N LYS A 225 -21.31 -14.72 -14.13
CA LYS A 225 -20.91 -16.10 -13.78
C LYS A 225 -19.45 -16.40 -14.15
N ARG A 226 -18.98 -15.87 -15.29
CA ARG A 226 -17.60 -16.01 -15.79
C ARG A 226 -16.63 -15.09 -15.10
N THR A 227 -17.09 -13.92 -14.64
CA THR A 227 -16.33 -13.11 -13.70
C THR A 227 -16.20 -14.01 -12.49
N PRO A 228 -15.01 -14.60 -12.28
CA PRO A 228 -14.86 -15.49 -11.16
C PRO A 228 -15.16 -14.65 -9.91
N GLN A 229 -15.29 -15.25 -8.73
CA GLN A 229 -15.16 -14.44 -7.49
C GLN A 229 -13.86 -13.61 -7.47
N THR A 230 -13.01 -13.92 -8.43
CA THR A 230 -11.74 -13.36 -8.76
C THR A 230 -11.58 -13.08 -10.26
N LEU A 231 -11.85 -11.83 -10.60
CA LEU A 231 -11.47 -11.03 -11.76
C LEU A 231 -10.68 -11.66 -12.95
N ASP A 232 -11.09 -11.29 -14.16
CA ASP A 232 -10.65 -11.70 -15.52
C ASP A 232 -9.13 -11.96 -15.80
N HIS A 233 -8.79 -12.69 -16.87
CA HIS A 233 -7.40 -13.02 -17.28
C HIS A 233 -6.50 -11.80 -17.53
N LEU A 234 -7.00 -10.74 -18.15
CA LEU A 234 -6.24 -9.50 -18.35
C LEU A 234 -6.09 -8.71 -17.05
N TYR A 235 -7.11 -8.75 -16.21
CA TYR A 235 -7.03 -8.20 -14.86
C TYR A 235 -5.95 -8.94 -14.05
N ARG A 236 -5.92 -10.28 -14.09
CA ARG A 236 -4.90 -11.09 -13.40
C ARG A 236 -3.50 -10.78 -13.88
N GLY A 237 -3.31 -10.62 -15.19
CA GLY A 237 -2.03 -10.20 -15.75
C GLY A 237 -1.57 -8.87 -15.14
N LEU A 238 -2.45 -7.87 -15.17
CA LEU A 238 -2.18 -6.54 -14.62
C LEU A 238 -1.86 -6.60 -13.12
N ILE A 239 -2.72 -7.25 -12.33
CA ILE A 239 -2.55 -7.37 -10.88
C ILE A 239 -1.26 -8.10 -10.53
N LYS A 240 -0.98 -9.24 -11.16
CA LYS A 240 0.24 -10.02 -10.89
C LYS A 240 1.49 -9.20 -11.18
N VAL A 241 1.52 -8.50 -12.31
CA VAL A 241 2.64 -7.64 -12.68
C VAL A 241 2.81 -6.51 -11.66
N ILE A 242 1.75 -5.82 -11.25
CA ILE A 242 1.85 -4.74 -10.25
C ILE A 242 2.22 -5.28 -8.85
N CYS A 243 1.64 -6.41 -8.42
CA CYS A 243 1.85 -7.01 -7.09
C CYS A 243 3.30 -7.49 -6.90
N PHE A 244 3.86 -8.18 -7.89
CA PHE A 244 5.13 -8.89 -7.75
C PHE A 244 6.33 -8.15 -8.34
N SER A 245 6.12 -6.93 -8.84
CA SER A 245 7.22 -6.02 -9.15
C SER A 245 7.79 -5.47 -7.83
N THR A 246 9.12 -5.51 -7.69
CA THR A 246 9.82 -4.93 -6.52
C THR A 246 9.63 -3.43 -6.37
N ARG A 247 9.39 -2.74 -7.49
CA ARG A 247 9.06 -1.31 -7.53
C ARG A 247 7.85 -1.07 -8.43
N PRO A 248 7.16 0.08 -8.28
CA PRO A 248 6.19 0.52 -9.26
C PRO A 248 6.79 0.54 -10.67
N LEU A 249 6.03 0.00 -11.63
CA LEU A 249 6.43 -0.02 -13.04
C LEU A 249 6.04 1.29 -13.70
N THR A 250 6.82 1.72 -14.68
CA THR A 250 6.39 2.81 -15.56
C THR A 250 5.25 2.34 -16.46
N THR A 251 4.49 3.29 -17.02
CA THR A 251 3.47 2.98 -18.03
C THR A 251 4.05 2.22 -19.22
N ASP A 252 5.25 2.58 -19.65
CA ASP A 252 5.94 1.93 -20.77
C ASP A 252 6.36 0.49 -20.40
N GLU A 253 6.92 0.27 -19.22
CA GLU A 253 7.26 -1.07 -18.72
C GLU A 253 6.02 -1.96 -18.62
N LEU A 254 4.91 -1.39 -18.14
CA LEU A 254 3.66 -2.13 -18.01
C LEU A 254 3.06 -2.52 -19.36
N GLN A 255 3.15 -1.67 -20.39
CA GLN A 255 2.69 -1.99 -21.76
C GLN A 255 3.36 -3.27 -22.26
N TRP A 256 4.68 -3.34 -22.12
CA TRP A 256 5.46 -4.50 -22.52
C TRP A 256 5.17 -5.72 -21.65
N ALA A 257 5.03 -5.56 -20.33
CA ALA A 257 4.73 -6.65 -19.41
C ALA A 257 3.35 -7.28 -19.67
N MET A 258 2.41 -6.48 -20.17
CA MET A 258 1.06 -6.92 -20.53
C MET A 258 0.99 -7.56 -21.93
N ALA A 259 1.80 -7.06 -22.87
CA ALA A 259 1.80 -7.55 -24.25
C ALA A 259 2.64 -8.80 -24.44
N VAL A 260 3.79 -8.89 -23.76
CA VAL A 260 4.71 -10.02 -23.81
C VAL A 260 4.29 -11.05 -22.77
N ASN A 261 4.06 -12.29 -23.21
CA ASN A 261 3.77 -13.43 -22.33
C ASN A 261 4.63 -14.61 -22.80
N PRO A 262 5.08 -15.52 -21.92
CA PRO A 262 5.84 -16.71 -22.30
C PRO A 262 5.25 -17.53 -23.44
N ASP A 263 3.92 -17.48 -23.60
CA ASP A 263 3.19 -18.21 -24.64
C ASP A 263 2.97 -17.39 -25.93
N CYS A 264 3.49 -16.16 -26.03
CA CYS A 264 3.36 -15.37 -27.25
C CYS A 264 4.33 -15.85 -28.33
N THR A 265 3.90 -15.75 -29.58
CA THR A 265 4.67 -16.20 -30.76
C THR A 265 5.44 -15.09 -31.45
N TYR A 266 5.45 -13.88 -30.87
CA TYR A 266 6.06 -12.70 -31.48
C TYR A 266 7.56 -12.90 -31.66
N LYS A 267 8.07 -12.56 -32.85
CA LYS A 267 9.49 -12.71 -33.21
C LYS A 267 10.26 -11.40 -33.14
N SER A 268 9.56 -10.26 -33.19
CA SER A 268 10.17 -8.92 -33.07
C SER A 268 9.37 -7.98 -32.15
N LEU A 269 10.02 -6.92 -31.70
CA LEU A 269 9.38 -5.87 -30.89
C LEU A 269 8.27 -5.15 -31.67
N ASP A 270 8.43 -5.00 -33.00
CA ASP A 270 7.44 -4.35 -33.85
C ASP A 270 6.19 -5.22 -34.04
N GLU A 271 6.35 -6.54 -34.15
CA GLU A 271 5.22 -7.47 -34.19
C GLU A 271 4.42 -7.41 -32.87
N CYS A 272 5.12 -7.29 -31.74
CA CYS A 272 4.49 -7.11 -30.43
C CYS A 272 3.75 -5.76 -30.34
N ARG A 273 4.36 -4.65 -30.80
CA ARG A 273 3.75 -3.31 -30.78
C ARG A 273 2.49 -3.19 -31.62
N ASN A 274 2.47 -3.89 -32.76
CA ASN A 274 1.33 -3.90 -33.67
C ASN A 274 0.24 -4.90 -33.27
N SER A 275 0.42 -5.65 -32.18
CA SER A 275 -0.58 -6.60 -31.70
C SER A 275 -1.72 -5.93 -30.94
N ASP A 276 -2.90 -6.55 -30.99
CA ASP A 276 -4.09 -6.12 -30.23
C ASP A 276 -3.89 -6.13 -28.70
N LYS A 277 -2.84 -6.83 -28.22
CA LYS A 277 -2.49 -6.93 -26.80
C LYS A 277 -1.66 -5.75 -26.32
N PHE A 278 -0.99 -5.03 -27.23
CA PHE A 278 -0.19 -3.86 -26.88
C PHE A 278 -1.09 -2.64 -26.65
N ILE A 279 -0.92 -1.99 -25.51
CA ILE A 279 -1.76 -0.84 -25.14
C ILE A 279 -1.14 0.41 -25.78
N ALA A 280 -1.87 1.09 -26.66
CA ALA A 280 -1.40 2.35 -27.26
C ALA A 280 -1.21 3.46 -26.19
N LYS A 281 -0.20 4.31 -26.38
CA LYS A 281 0.20 5.34 -25.39
C LYS A 281 -0.91 6.34 -25.06
N ASP A 282 -1.70 6.74 -26.05
CA ASP A 282 -2.85 7.65 -25.91
C ASP A 282 -4.03 7.01 -25.15
N LYS A 283 -4.07 5.68 -25.04
CA LYS A 283 -5.15 4.91 -24.40
C LYS A 283 -4.74 4.31 -23.06
N ILE A 284 -3.50 4.46 -22.62
CA ILE A 284 -2.96 3.77 -21.45
C ILE A 284 -3.73 4.05 -20.16
N ASP A 285 -4.06 5.31 -19.91
CA ASP A 285 -4.85 5.76 -18.76
C ASP A 285 -6.19 5.05 -18.69
N ARG A 286 -6.95 5.13 -19.79
CA ARG A 286 -8.28 4.51 -19.90
C ARG A 286 -8.18 2.99 -19.78
N ARG A 287 -7.14 2.39 -20.37
CA ARG A 287 -6.97 0.94 -20.37
C ARG A 287 -6.55 0.42 -19.01
N ILE A 288 -5.60 1.04 -18.31
CA ILE A 288 -5.20 0.66 -16.95
C ILE A 288 -6.34 0.87 -15.98
N ASN A 289 -7.07 1.99 -16.07
CA ASN A 289 -8.23 2.22 -15.22
C ASN A 289 -9.32 1.15 -15.46
N ALA A 290 -9.62 0.84 -16.73
CA ALA A 290 -10.58 -0.21 -17.07
C ALA A 290 -10.12 -1.62 -16.64
N LEU A 291 -8.84 -1.95 -16.81
CA LEU A 291 -8.27 -3.26 -16.50
C LEU A 291 -8.03 -3.45 -15.00
N SER A 292 -7.70 -2.41 -14.25
CA SER A 292 -7.61 -2.47 -12.78
C SER A 292 -8.97 -2.27 -12.11
N CYS A 293 -9.96 -1.82 -12.89
CA CYS A 293 -11.28 -1.44 -12.42
C CYS A 293 -11.23 -0.39 -11.29
N GLY A 294 -10.37 0.62 -11.48
CA GLY A 294 -10.17 1.71 -10.52
C GLY A 294 -9.39 1.32 -9.27
N LEU A 295 -8.69 0.17 -9.27
CA LEU A 295 -7.84 -0.24 -8.15
C LEU A 295 -6.39 0.22 -8.29
N ALA A 296 -5.97 0.52 -9.51
CA ALA A 296 -4.66 1.06 -9.81
C ALA A 296 -4.79 2.46 -10.41
N GLU A 297 -3.86 3.32 -10.04
CA GLU A 297 -3.73 4.69 -10.52
C GLU A 297 -2.38 4.89 -11.21
N ILE A 298 -2.30 5.96 -11.99
CA ILE A 298 -1.06 6.41 -12.62
C ILE A 298 -0.65 7.71 -11.94
N VAL A 299 0.54 7.71 -11.33
CA VAL A 299 1.06 8.85 -10.58
C VAL A 299 2.34 9.35 -11.25
N PRO A 300 2.54 10.68 -11.38
CA PRO A 300 3.81 11.23 -11.82
C PRO A 300 4.91 10.95 -10.79
N SER A 301 6.08 10.49 -11.25
CA SER A 301 7.25 10.20 -10.41
C SER A 301 8.52 10.64 -11.14
N ASN A 302 9.17 11.69 -10.63
CA ASN A 302 10.34 12.34 -11.23
C ASN A 302 10.14 12.65 -12.73
N ASN A 303 10.62 11.77 -13.61
CA ASN A 303 10.56 11.91 -15.08
C ASN A 303 9.71 10.82 -15.77
N ALA A 304 8.90 10.08 -15.02
CA ALA A 304 8.08 8.99 -15.55
C ALA A 304 6.68 8.97 -14.94
N ARG A 305 5.79 8.22 -15.58
CA ARG A 305 4.46 7.90 -15.07
C ARG A 305 4.49 6.48 -14.54
N ILE A 306 4.28 6.31 -13.23
CA ILE A 306 4.30 4.98 -12.61
C ILE A 306 2.88 4.49 -12.32
N VAL A 307 2.71 3.18 -12.36
CA VAL A 307 1.44 2.51 -12.09
C VAL A 307 1.53 1.85 -10.72
N GLN A 308 0.57 2.14 -9.86
CA GLN A 308 0.51 1.60 -8.51
C GLN A 308 -0.93 1.34 -8.07
N PHE A 309 -1.12 0.50 -7.05
CA PHE A 309 -2.41 0.40 -6.39
C PHE A 309 -2.73 1.65 -5.60
N ILE A 310 -3.98 2.10 -5.67
CA ILE A 310 -4.48 3.27 -4.91
C ILE A 310 -4.33 3.05 -3.40
N TYR A 311 -4.54 1.81 -2.95
CA TYR A 311 -4.35 1.43 -1.55
C TYR A 311 -3.37 0.28 -1.43
N GLN A 312 -2.55 0.31 -0.37
CA GLN A 312 -1.66 -0.79 -0.02
C GLN A 312 -2.45 -2.07 0.30
N SER A 313 -3.63 -1.93 0.90
CA SER A 313 -4.59 -3.02 1.14
C SER A 313 -4.99 -3.81 -0.10
N VAL A 314 -5.01 -3.18 -1.29
CA VAL A 314 -5.29 -3.88 -2.54
C VAL A 314 -4.14 -4.82 -2.90
N LYS A 315 -2.89 -4.34 -2.80
CA LYS A 315 -1.69 -5.15 -3.08
C LYS A 315 -1.68 -6.38 -2.19
N ASP A 316 -1.93 -6.17 -0.91
CA ASP A 316 -1.78 -7.20 0.10
C ASP A 316 -2.96 -8.17 0.14
N PHE A 317 -4.18 -7.72 -0.20
CA PHE A 317 -5.30 -8.63 -0.49
C PHE A 317 -4.91 -9.65 -1.55
N PHE A 318 -4.25 -9.20 -2.63
CA PHE A 318 -3.81 -10.10 -3.69
C PHE A 318 -2.70 -11.05 -3.22
N ILE A 319 -1.71 -10.56 -2.48
CA ILE A 319 -0.62 -11.39 -1.97
C ILE A 319 -1.13 -12.45 -0.97
N ASN A 320 -2.00 -12.07 -0.03
CA ASN A 320 -2.46 -12.91 1.07
C ASN A 320 -3.68 -13.79 0.73
N GLY A 321 -3.73 -14.31 -0.50
CA GLY A 321 -4.77 -15.26 -0.93
C GLY A 321 -5.74 -14.74 -1.98
N GLY A 322 -5.78 -13.43 -2.25
CA GLY A 322 -6.57 -12.89 -3.37
C GLY A 322 -6.10 -13.45 -4.72
N LEU A 323 -4.81 -13.74 -4.87
CA LEU A 323 -4.25 -14.41 -6.05
C LEU A 323 -4.55 -15.91 -6.14
N MET A 324 -4.69 -16.59 -4.99
CA MET A 324 -5.18 -17.98 -4.94
C MET A 324 -6.62 -18.05 -5.38
N ALA A 325 -7.44 -17.16 -4.81
CA ALA A 325 -8.82 -17.02 -5.20
C ALA A 325 -8.87 -16.70 -6.71
N LEU A 326 -7.92 -15.90 -7.24
CA LEU A 326 -7.74 -15.72 -8.68
C LEU A 326 -7.43 -17.06 -9.33
N ASP A 327 -6.22 -17.60 -9.31
CA ASP A 327 -5.88 -18.78 -10.13
C ASP A 327 -6.77 -20.01 -9.82
N ASN A 328 -7.78 -20.27 -10.68
CA ASN A 328 -8.62 -21.49 -10.69
C ASN A 328 -7.83 -22.80 -10.84
N THR A 329 -6.50 -22.77 -10.79
CA THR A 329 -5.67 -23.95 -10.80
C THR A 329 -5.62 -24.52 -9.39
N THR A 330 -5.90 -25.81 -9.26
CA THR A 330 -5.82 -26.67 -8.06
C THR A 330 -4.40 -26.79 -7.49
N LYS A 331 -3.62 -25.71 -7.50
CA LYS A 331 -2.30 -25.62 -6.91
C LYS A 331 -2.47 -25.30 -5.43
N ALA A 332 -1.68 -25.94 -4.58
CA ALA A 332 -1.61 -25.60 -3.17
C ALA A 332 -1.35 -24.09 -2.99
N ALA A 333 -1.86 -23.52 -1.89
CA ALA A 333 -1.70 -22.11 -1.51
C ALA A 333 -0.27 -21.59 -1.70
N ASP A 334 0.68 -22.46 -1.38
CA ASP A 334 2.11 -22.14 -1.36
C ASP A 334 2.76 -22.08 -2.75
N LEU A 335 2.05 -22.44 -3.84
CA LEU A 335 2.64 -22.54 -5.18
C LEU A 335 2.26 -21.39 -6.13
N VAL A 336 1.29 -20.54 -5.79
CA VAL A 336 0.84 -19.47 -6.71
C VAL A 336 1.81 -18.29 -6.76
N VAL A 337 2.40 -17.92 -5.62
CA VAL A 337 3.45 -16.89 -5.56
C VAL A 337 4.68 -17.34 -6.35
N PRO A 338 5.28 -18.53 -6.09
CA PRO A 338 6.40 -19.05 -6.89
C PRO A 338 6.07 -19.16 -8.39
N ALA A 339 4.89 -19.69 -8.74
CA ALA A 339 4.49 -19.83 -10.14
C ALA A 339 4.33 -18.49 -10.86
N THR A 340 3.84 -17.46 -10.15
CA THR A 340 3.71 -16.12 -10.71
C THR A 340 5.09 -15.49 -10.93
N HIS A 341 6.00 -15.65 -9.98
CA HIS A 341 7.39 -15.23 -10.12
C HIS A 341 8.09 -15.93 -11.30
N CYS A 342 7.95 -17.25 -11.44
CA CYS A 342 8.48 -17.97 -12.60
C CYS A 342 7.87 -17.50 -13.93
N ARG A 343 6.59 -17.12 -13.95
CA ARG A 343 5.95 -16.60 -15.17
C ARG A 343 6.49 -15.22 -15.54
N LEU A 344 6.66 -14.33 -14.56
CA LEU A 344 7.23 -13.01 -14.78
C LEU A 344 8.69 -13.11 -15.24
N SER A 345 9.50 -14.00 -14.67
CA SER A 345 10.89 -14.19 -15.10
C SER A 345 10.98 -14.67 -16.55
N ARG A 346 10.14 -15.64 -16.92
CA ARG A 346 10.03 -16.11 -18.32
C ARG A 346 9.57 -15.00 -19.26
N THR A 347 8.67 -14.13 -18.81
CA THR A 347 8.23 -12.96 -19.58
C THR A 347 9.40 -12.02 -19.88
N CYS A 348 10.21 -11.70 -18.87
CA CYS A 348 11.42 -10.90 -19.04
C CYS A 348 12.42 -11.55 -20.01
N ILE A 349 12.71 -12.85 -19.84
CA ILE A 349 13.63 -13.59 -20.72
C ILE A 349 13.12 -13.56 -22.16
N HIS A 350 11.82 -13.76 -22.36
CA HIS A 350 11.22 -13.73 -23.69
C HIS A 350 11.30 -12.33 -24.33
N TYR A 351 11.03 -11.27 -23.55
CA TYR A 351 11.24 -9.89 -24.00
C TYR A 351 12.69 -9.66 -24.45
N PHE A 352 13.67 -10.05 -23.64
CA PHE A 352 15.09 -9.92 -24.00
C PHE A 352 15.45 -10.70 -25.25
N ARG A 353 14.88 -11.90 -25.43
CA ARG A 353 15.08 -12.70 -26.64
C ARG A 353 14.55 -11.95 -27.86
N ILE A 354 13.31 -11.46 -27.82
CA ILE A 354 12.70 -10.71 -28.93
C ILE A 354 13.49 -9.43 -29.23
N ALA A 355 13.91 -8.69 -28.20
CA ALA A 355 14.71 -7.48 -28.34
C ALA A 355 16.07 -7.79 -29.00
N ALA A 356 16.77 -8.83 -28.56
CA ALA A 356 18.05 -9.24 -29.14
C ALA A 356 17.93 -9.67 -30.61
N HIS A 357 16.85 -10.36 -30.99
CA HIS A 357 16.61 -10.78 -32.38
C HIS A 357 16.21 -9.60 -33.28
N SER A 358 15.53 -8.59 -32.73
CA SER A 358 15.15 -7.38 -33.46
C SER A 358 16.35 -6.47 -33.77
N HIS A 359 17.45 -6.61 -33.02
CA HIS A 359 18.64 -5.75 -33.09
C HIS A 359 19.92 -6.50 -33.54
N ALA A 360 19.80 -7.53 -34.38
CA ALA A 360 20.95 -8.24 -34.96
C ALA A 360 21.84 -7.37 -35.90
N GLN A 361 21.64 -6.04 -35.93
CA GLN A 361 22.58 -5.07 -36.49
C GLN A 361 23.00 -4.07 -35.40
N LEU A 362 24.26 -4.21 -34.95
CA LEU A 362 25.07 -3.28 -34.15
C LEU A 362 24.47 -2.79 -32.82
N PHE A 363 24.92 -3.40 -31.71
CA PHE A 363 24.92 -2.73 -30.40
C PHE A 363 25.85 -1.51 -30.46
N SER A 364 25.30 -0.32 -30.74
CA SER A 364 26.01 0.94 -30.54
C SER A 364 25.73 1.48 -29.14
N GLN A 365 26.78 1.99 -28.50
CA GLN A 365 26.85 2.31 -27.08
C GLN A 365 26.09 3.61 -26.76
N ALA A 366 24.76 3.59 -26.78
CA ALA A 366 23.89 4.60 -26.13
C ALA A 366 22.39 4.23 -26.10
N ASP A 367 21.98 3.03 -26.49
CA ASP A 367 20.57 2.65 -26.39
C ASP A 367 20.19 2.37 -24.93
N THR A 368 19.63 3.38 -24.27
CA THR A 368 18.95 3.22 -22.98
C THR A 368 17.66 2.45 -23.24
N PHE A 369 17.77 1.13 -23.34
CA PHE A 369 16.60 0.26 -23.39
C PHE A 369 15.72 0.53 -22.18
N SER A 370 14.45 0.81 -22.42
CA SER A 370 13.37 0.63 -21.44
C SER A 370 13.25 -0.88 -21.21
N CYS A 371 14.25 -1.46 -20.55
CA CYS A 371 14.24 -2.86 -20.17
C CYS A 371 13.08 -3.07 -19.21
N LEU A 372 12.34 -4.17 -19.39
CA LEU A 372 11.47 -4.71 -18.35
C LEU A 372 12.33 -5.05 -17.13
N ARG A 373 12.60 -4.07 -16.26
CA ARG A 373 13.30 -4.27 -15.00
C ARG A 373 12.29 -4.76 -13.96
N ILE A 374 11.63 -5.89 -14.25
CA ILE A 374 10.87 -6.60 -13.24
C ILE A 374 11.89 -7.39 -12.43
N VAL A 375 12.41 -6.76 -11.37
CA VAL A 375 13.06 -7.54 -10.32
C VAL A 375 11.94 -8.20 -9.54
N ILE A 376 12.06 -9.50 -9.38
CA ILE A 376 11.13 -10.37 -8.70
C ILE A 376 11.48 -10.37 -7.21
N ILE A 377 10.48 -10.24 -6.34
CA ILE A 377 10.66 -10.37 -4.89
C ILE A 377 11.27 -11.76 -4.60
N PRO A 378 12.45 -11.85 -3.96
CA PRO A 378 12.96 -13.14 -3.52
C PRO A 378 12.09 -13.64 -2.34
N GLU A 379 11.61 -14.89 -2.42
CA GLU A 379 11.07 -15.58 -1.24
C GLU A 379 12.21 -15.92 -0.28
N GLU A 380 12.15 -15.42 0.96
CA GLU A 380 13.11 -15.76 2.01
C GLU A 380 12.66 -16.93 2.92
N HIS A 381 11.61 -17.67 2.55
CA HIS A 381 11.16 -18.82 3.34
C HIS A 381 10.85 -20.04 2.48
N ALA A 382 11.82 -20.95 2.35
CA ALA A 382 11.57 -22.36 2.08
C ALA A 382 12.77 -23.23 2.53
N PHE A 383 12.46 -24.23 3.38
CA PHE A 383 13.32 -25.34 3.84
C PHE A 383 14.35 -25.07 4.94
N ASN A 384 13.88 -25.00 6.20
CA ASN A 384 14.58 -25.64 7.31
C ASN A 384 13.99 -27.05 7.46
N ASP A 385 14.61 -28.03 6.82
CA ASP A 385 14.34 -29.44 7.10
C ASP A 385 15.69 -30.08 7.45
N GLU A 386 16.03 -29.98 8.73
CA GLU A 386 17.08 -30.77 9.36
C GLU A 386 16.61 -32.22 9.47
N ASN A 387 16.70 -33.00 8.38
CA ASN A 387 16.95 -34.45 8.39
C ASN A 387 16.77 -35.06 6.99
N ALA A 388 17.84 -35.10 6.19
CA ALA A 388 18.01 -36.13 5.18
C ALA A 388 19.49 -36.29 4.85
N GLY A 389 20.09 -37.36 5.35
CA GLY A 389 21.43 -37.76 4.99
C GLY A 389 21.54 -38.23 3.54
N SER A 390 22.73 -37.99 2.98
CA SER A 390 23.33 -38.65 1.82
C SER A 390 22.79 -38.36 0.40
N SER A 391 23.68 -37.75 -0.39
CA SER A 391 23.98 -38.01 -1.80
C SER A 391 22.87 -37.83 -2.85
N THR A 392 22.87 -36.67 -3.51
CA THR A 392 23.06 -36.57 -4.97
C THR A 392 23.24 -35.11 -5.38
N ALA A 393 24.33 -34.83 -6.10
CA ALA A 393 24.65 -33.51 -6.62
C ALA A 393 23.75 -33.16 -7.81
N VAL A 394 22.96 -32.09 -7.70
CA VAL A 394 22.33 -31.41 -8.84
C VAL A 394 22.64 -29.92 -8.73
N GLY A 395 23.25 -29.38 -9.79
CA GLY A 395 23.96 -28.10 -9.80
C GLY A 395 23.09 -26.88 -9.46
N ARG A 396 23.62 -26.04 -8.55
CA ARG A 396 23.17 -24.66 -8.34
C ARG A 396 23.57 -23.81 -9.55
N ALA A 397 22.59 -23.32 -10.30
CA ALA A 397 22.79 -22.21 -11.23
C ALA A 397 22.57 -20.88 -10.47
N THR A 398 23.65 -20.29 -9.98
CA THR A 398 23.66 -18.94 -9.41
C THR A 398 23.52 -17.93 -10.55
N MET A 399 22.39 -17.25 -10.66
CA MET A 399 22.23 -16.12 -11.57
C MET A 399 22.94 -14.90 -10.97
N GLY A 400 24.09 -14.54 -11.55
CA GLY A 400 24.91 -13.41 -11.11
C GLY A 400 24.19 -12.08 -11.24
N GLN A 401 24.24 -11.27 -10.18
CA GLN A 401 23.90 -9.85 -10.21
C GLN A 401 24.85 -9.12 -11.16
N LEU A 402 24.34 -8.64 -12.30
CA LEU A 402 25.04 -7.64 -13.11
C LEU A 402 24.83 -6.25 -12.50
N SER A 403 25.67 -5.92 -11.51
CA SER A 403 25.81 -4.57 -10.98
C SER A 403 26.87 -3.82 -11.79
N TYR A 404 26.47 -2.90 -12.66
CA TYR A 404 27.39 -1.91 -13.24
C TYR A 404 27.82 -0.94 -12.12
N ARG A 405 29.05 -1.10 -11.62
CA ARG A 405 29.72 -0.11 -10.75
C ARG A 405 30.28 1.02 -11.62
N HIS A 406 29.76 2.23 -11.47
CA HIS A 406 30.50 3.43 -11.84
C HIS A 406 31.46 3.79 -10.70
N SER A 407 32.74 3.54 -10.90
CA SER A 407 33.82 4.04 -10.05
C SER A 407 34.13 5.49 -10.40
N TYR A 408 33.68 6.44 -9.58
CA TYR A 408 34.22 7.81 -9.57
C TYR A 408 35.52 7.80 -8.76
N ARG A 409 36.65 7.91 -9.44
CA ARG A 409 37.98 8.10 -8.85
C ARG A 409 38.14 9.61 -8.60
N SER A 410 38.19 10.02 -7.33
CA SER A 410 38.52 11.41 -6.97
C SER A 410 40.03 11.59 -7.10
N GLU A 411 40.49 12.30 -8.13
CA GLU A 411 41.86 12.80 -8.19
C GLU A 411 41.89 14.25 -7.68
N ARG A 412 42.69 14.45 -6.62
CA ARG A 412 43.02 15.77 -6.08
C ARG A 412 43.96 16.48 -7.05
N CYS A 413 43.63 17.71 -7.41
CA CYS A 413 44.59 18.68 -7.91
C CYS A 413 44.18 20.09 -7.43
N THR A 414 44.87 20.60 -6.40
CA THR A 414 45.04 22.05 -6.18
C THR A 414 46.05 22.57 -7.19
N PRO A 415 45.94 23.82 -7.69
CA PRO A 415 46.83 24.84 -7.12
C PRO A 415 46.30 26.30 -7.08
N ARG A 416 46.79 26.99 -6.05
CA ARG A 416 47.29 28.38 -5.94
C ARG A 416 46.38 29.62 -6.19
N ARG A 417 46.41 30.45 -5.14
CA ARG A 417 46.03 31.87 -5.02
C ARG A 417 46.77 32.80 -6.02
N SER A 418 46.08 33.86 -6.45
CA SER A 418 46.67 35.21 -6.65
C SER A 418 45.59 36.31 -6.70
N ALA A 419 45.56 37.11 -5.64
CA ALA A 419 45.43 38.58 -5.54
C ALA A 419 44.51 39.45 -6.45
N MET A 420 43.89 40.42 -5.74
CA MET A 420 43.60 41.84 -6.08
C MET A 420 42.23 42.26 -6.65
N ASP A 421 41.39 42.73 -5.73
CA ASP A 421 41.05 44.16 -5.46
C ASP A 421 39.97 44.92 -6.26
N ARG A 422 39.22 45.72 -5.47
CA ARG A 422 38.29 46.85 -5.75
C ARG A 422 36.81 46.59 -6.10
N GLY A 423 35.93 47.00 -5.16
CA GLY A 423 34.57 47.51 -5.44
C GLY A 423 34.61 48.99 -5.90
N PRO A 424 33.56 49.83 -5.72
CA PRO A 424 32.28 49.60 -5.02
C PRO A 424 31.01 50.14 -5.75
N ASP A 425 29.85 50.01 -5.06
CA ASP A 425 28.57 50.77 -5.11
C ASP A 425 27.74 50.78 -6.44
N PHE A 426 26.40 50.69 -6.48
CA PHE A 426 25.38 51.59 -5.90
C PHE A 426 23.93 51.00 -6.05
N GLU A 427 23.06 51.35 -5.09
CA GLU A 427 21.60 51.66 -5.13
C GLU A 427 20.45 50.64 -5.33
N GLU A 428 19.68 50.52 -4.22
CA GLU A 428 18.22 50.71 -3.98
C GLU A 428 17.16 50.56 -5.09
N GLY A 429 16.00 50.01 -4.68
CA GLY A 429 14.71 50.36 -5.30
C GLY A 429 13.53 49.42 -5.01
N LEU A 430 12.91 49.59 -3.83
CA LEU A 430 11.53 49.22 -3.38
C LEU A 430 11.06 47.76 -3.38
#